data_AF-D7KJA7-F1
#
_entry.id   AF-D7KJA7-F1
#
_cell.length_a   1.000
_cell.length_b   1.000
_cell.length_c   1.000
_cell.angle_alpha   90.00
_cell.angle_beta   90.00
_cell.angle_gamma   90.00
#
_symmetry.space_group_name_H-M   'P 1'
#
loop_
_entity.id
_entity.type
_entity.pdbx_description
1 polymer ?
#
loop_
_entity_poly.entity_id
_entity_poly.type
_entity_poly.pdbx_seq_one_letter_code
_entity_poly.pdbx_strand_id
1 'polypeptide(L)'
;MIISSLSFRLLFYDHPTSSSVSAVATSEDCSHFYCNDCVSKYIAAKLQDNILSIECLVSGCESSGRLEPDKCRQILPREVFDQWGDALSEAVLMRSKRLYCPYKDCSALLFIDESEVKMKDSECSHCHRMVCVECGTKWHPEITCEEFQKLAENERGRDDILLATMAKKKKWKRCYSCKLYIEKSQGCLYMKCRSLKVKPKAKD
;
A
#
# COMPACT_ATOMS: atom_id res chain seq x y z
N MET A 1 49.26 24.14 28.05
CA MET A 1 48.84 25.12 27.03
C MET A 1 47.36 24.83 26.76
N ILE A 2 46.37 25.40 27.46
CA ILE A 2 45.95 26.83 27.52
C ILE A 2 45.98 27.39 26.09
N ILE A 3 44.89 27.80 25.44
CA ILE A 3 43.94 28.90 25.74
C ILE A 3 42.59 28.56 25.05
N SER A 4 41.43 28.45 25.73
CA SER A 4 40.45 29.49 26.13
C SER A 4 39.59 30.11 25.01
N SER A 5 38.27 29.92 25.14
CA SER A 5 37.18 30.93 25.11
C SER A 5 37.09 32.02 24.02
N LEU A 6 35.82 32.34 23.67
CA LEU A 6 35.29 33.47 22.89
C LEU A 6 35.26 33.23 21.36
N SER A 7 34.22 33.54 20.59
CA SER A 7 33.14 34.49 20.80
C SER A 7 31.92 34.08 19.95
N PHE A 8 30.79 33.87 20.63
CA PHE A 8 29.46 34.01 20.08
C PHE A 8 29.32 35.47 19.64
N ARG A 9 29.51 35.77 18.36
CA ARG A 9 29.33 37.10 17.79
C ARG A 9 28.62 37.00 16.46
N LEU A 10 27.31 37.09 16.54
CA LEU A 10 26.47 37.97 15.73
C LEU A 10 27.11 38.41 14.40
N LEU A 11 26.75 37.73 13.31
CA LEU A 11 26.57 38.42 12.03
C LEU A 11 25.07 38.72 11.89
N PHE A 12 24.62 39.67 12.70
CA PHE A 12 23.63 40.64 12.24
C PHE A 12 24.34 41.48 11.17
N TYR A 13 23.95 41.31 9.92
CA TYR A 13 24.12 42.34 8.89
C TYR A 13 22.71 42.80 8.50
N ASP A 14 22.28 43.90 9.13
CA ASP A 14 21.34 44.87 8.58
C ASP A 14 21.92 45.42 7.25
N HIS A 15 21.24 45.80 6.16
CA HIS A 15 19.87 46.13 5.77
C HIS A 15 19.87 46.21 4.21
N PRO A 16 18.75 46.09 3.44
CA PRO A 16 17.79 47.19 3.31
C PRO A 16 16.33 46.76 3.31
N THR A 17 15.52 47.62 3.93
CA THR A 17 14.07 47.69 3.75
C THR A 17 13.71 48.12 2.33
N SER A 18 12.52 47.72 1.89
CA SER A 18 11.85 48.06 0.61
C SER A 18 12.05 47.10 -0.56
N SER A 19 11.29 45.99 -0.59
CA SER A 19 10.16 45.81 -1.52
C SER A 19 9.55 44.40 -1.38
N SER A 20 8.26 44.35 -1.02
CA SER A 20 7.37 43.18 -1.05
C SER A 20 7.93 41.85 -0.51
N VAL A 21 8.12 41.72 0.82
CA VAL A 21 8.24 40.39 1.44
C VAL A 21 6.85 39.78 1.57
N SER A 22 6.44 38.99 0.57
CA SER A 22 5.35 38.04 0.72
C SER A 22 5.83 36.90 1.61
N ALA A 23 5.70 37.08 2.93
CA ALA A 23 5.97 36.04 3.92
C ALA A 23 4.82 35.03 3.90
N VAL A 24 5.06 33.80 3.47
CA VAL A 24 4.10 32.71 3.69
C VAL A 24 4.82 31.38 3.75
N ALA A 25 4.90 30.78 4.94
CA ALA A 25 4.94 29.33 5.16
C ALA A 25 4.78 29.08 6.67
N THR A 26 3.53 28.98 7.10
CA THR A 26 3.19 28.42 8.42
C THR A 26 2.95 26.93 8.23
N SER A 27 3.63 26.08 9.00
CA SER A 27 3.05 24.76 9.26
C SER A 27 1.78 24.99 10.08
N GLU A 28 0.70 24.28 9.77
CA GLU A 28 -0.64 24.57 10.33
C GLU A 28 -0.68 24.53 11.86
N ASP A 29 0.29 23.85 12.46
CA ASP A 29 0.37 23.63 13.90
C ASP A 29 1.25 24.67 14.61
N CYS A 30 2.00 25.54 13.91
CA CYS A 30 2.85 26.55 14.55
C CYS A 30 2.75 27.97 13.94
N SER A 31 2.88 29.00 14.77
CA SER A 31 2.85 30.41 14.37
C SER A 31 4.23 30.97 13.99
N HIS A 32 5.17 30.12 13.60
CA HIS A 32 6.50 30.55 13.19
C HIS A 32 6.53 31.02 11.74
N PHE A 33 7.28 32.10 11.50
CA PHE A 33 7.41 32.73 10.18
C PHE A 33 8.86 32.73 9.73
N TYR A 34 9.05 32.47 8.44
CA TYR A 34 10.36 32.41 7.80
C TYR A 34 10.27 33.07 6.41
N CYS A 35 11.37 33.60 5.90
CA CYS A 35 11.41 34.07 4.51
C CYS A 35 11.53 32.88 3.55
N ASN A 36 11.12 33.10 2.30
CA ASN A 36 11.12 32.09 1.25
C ASN A 36 12.51 31.47 1.02
N ASP A 37 13.56 32.29 1.05
CA ASP A 37 14.95 31.83 0.88
C ASP A 37 15.41 30.90 2.01
N CYS A 38 15.07 31.22 3.27
CA CYS A 38 15.37 30.36 4.41
C CYS A 38 14.65 29.01 4.32
N VAL A 39 13.37 29.01 3.95
CA VAL A 39 12.58 27.78 3.77
C VAL A 39 13.17 26.92 2.67
N SER A 40 13.50 27.53 1.52
CA SER A 40 14.09 26.82 0.39
C SER A 40 15.43 26.19 0.73
N LYS A 41 16.35 26.94 1.36
CA LYS A 41 17.66 26.42 1.75
C LYS A 41 17.55 25.32 2.79
N TYR A 42 16.63 25.46 3.74
CA TYR A 42 16.39 24.44 4.76
C TYR A 42 15.86 23.14 4.16
N ILE A 43 14.84 23.21 3.30
CA ILE A 43 14.29 22.03 2.63
C ILE A 43 15.36 21.35 1.77
N ALA A 44 16.11 22.12 0.98
CA ALA A 44 17.21 21.57 0.17
C ALA A 44 18.26 20.84 1.03
N ALA A 45 18.67 21.41 2.16
CA ALA A 45 19.61 20.77 3.09
C ALA A 45 19.03 19.48 3.69
N LYS A 46 17.75 19.47 4.08
CA LYS A 46 17.09 18.25 4.60
C LYS A 46 16.99 17.14 3.57
N LEU A 47 16.72 17.47 2.31
CA LEU A 47 16.73 16.50 1.22
C LEU A 47 18.13 15.93 0.96
N GLN A 48 19.19 16.74 1.08
CA GLN A 48 20.58 16.25 1.02
C GLN A 48 20.88 15.25 2.14
N ASP A 49 20.30 15.43 3.32
CA ASP A 49 20.38 14.50 4.44
C ASP A 49 19.44 13.27 4.30
N ASN A 50 18.74 13.12 3.18
CA ASN A 50 17.69 12.11 2.94
C ASN A 50 16.52 12.17 3.93
N ILE A 51 16.23 13.34 4.49
CA ILE A 51 15.11 13.58 5.40
C ILE A 51 13.92 14.09 4.59
N LEU A 52 12.91 13.24 4.39
CA LEU A 52 11.72 13.55 3.59
C LEU A 52 10.57 14.12 4.42
N SER A 53 10.50 13.77 5.71
CA SER A 53 9.56 14.35 6.67
C SER A 53 10.18 15.60 7.27
N ILE A 54 9.89 16.73 6.64
CA ILE A 54 10.48 18.02 7.01
C ILE A 54 9.52 18.74 7.96
N GLU A 55 9.97 18.95 9.18
CA GLU A 55 9.22 19.62 10.24
C GLU A 55 9.52 21.12 10.27
N CYS A 56 8.86 21.81 11.20
CA CYS A 56 9.15 23.20 11.56
C CYS A 56 10.67 23.44 11.72
N LEU A 57 11.15 24.55 11.16
CA LEU A 57 12.57 24.93 11.21
C LEU A 57 13.06 25.23 12.64
N VAL A 58 12.13 25.54 13.56
CA VAL A 58 12.44 25.76 14.98
C VAL A 58 12.60 24.42 15.68
N SER A 59 13.84 24.12 16.09
CA SER A 59 14.18 22.93 16.87
C SER A 59 13.34 22.86 18.15
N GLY A 60 12.64 21.75 18.36
CA GLY A 60 11.81 21.54 19.54
C GLY A 60 10.48 22.30 19.54
N CYS A 61 10.02 22.74 18.37
CA CYS A 61 8.66 23.28 18.22
C CYS A 61 7.63 22.26 18.73
N GLU A 62 6.95 22.58 19.83
CA GLU A 62 6.04 21.65 20.53
C GLU A 62 4.88 21.16 19.67
N SER A 63 4.51 21.93 18.66
CA SER A 63 3.44 21.60 17.75
C SER A 63 3.84 20.76 16.54
N SER A 64 5.13 20.44 16.37
CA SER A 64 5.67 19.50 15.36
C SER A 64 5.05 19.56 13.96
N GLY A 65 4.63 20.76 13.52
CA GLY A 65 3.89 20.89 12.26
C GLY A 65 4.77 20.56 11.07
N ARG A 66 4.31 19.61 10.25
CA ARG A 66 5.03 19.17 9.04
C ARG A 66 4.84 20.16 7.91
N LEU A 67 5.91 20.41 7.15
CA LEU A 67 5.84 21.15 5.90
C LEU A 67 5.35 20.22 4.79
N GLU A 68 4.26 20.62 4.13
CA GLU A 68 3.72 19.88 2.99
C GLU A 68 4.25 20.47 1.67
N PRO A 69 4.70 19.63 0.71
CA PRO A 69 5.24 20.09 -0.56
C PRO A 69 4.31 21.06 -1.31
N ASP A 70 3.00 20.78 -1.34
CA ASP A 70 2.00 21.61 -2.04
C ASP A 70 1.98 23.06 -1.55
N LYS A 71 2.18 23.27 -0.24
CA LYS A 71 2.23 24.61 0.37
C LYS A 71 3.54 25.34 0.05
N CYS A 72 4.60 24.60 -0.25
CA CYS A 72 5.92 25.14 -0.58
C CYS A 72 6.14 25.35 -2.09
N ARG A 73 5.19 24.97 -2.95
CA ARG A 73 5.35 24.99 -4.42
C ARG A 73 5.73 26.36 -4.99
N GLN A 74 5.18 27.45 -4.45
CA GLN A 74 5.47 28.81 -4.93
C GLN A 74 6.77 29.39 -4.34
N ILE A 75 7.34 28.72 -3.34
CA ILE A 75 8.50 29.16 -2.57
C ILE A 75 9.76 28.45 -3.07
N LEU A 76 9.62 27.16 -3.40
CA LEU A 76 10.71 26.31 -3.78
C LEU A 76 11.13 26.53 -5.23
N PRO A 77 12.45 26.58 -5.50
CA PRO A 77 12.97 26.37 -6.84
C PRO A 77 12.42 25.07 -7.41
N ARG A 78 12.09 25.07 -8.70
CA ARG A 78 11.50 23.91 -9.39
C ARG A 78 12.28 22.63 -9.16
N GLU A 79 13.61 22.69 -9.23
CA GLU A 79 14.50 21.54 -9.03
C GLU A 79 14.37 20.93 -7.63
N VAL A 80 14.30 21.77 -6.59
CA VAL A 80 14.15 21.32 -5.19
C VAL A 80 12.76 20.73 -4.96
N PHE A 81 11.72 21.34 -5.54
CA PHE A 81 10.35 20.83 -5.46
C PHE A 81 10.21 19.47 -6.15
N ASP A 82 10.72 19.34 -7.38
CA ASP A 82 10.70 18.10 -8.15
C ASP A 82 11.48 17.00 -7.39
N GLN A 83 12.68 17.31 -6.88
CA GLN A 83 13.48 16.37 -6.08
C GLN A 83 12.75 15.89 -4.82
N TRP A 84 12.04 16.79 -4.12
CA TRP A 84 11.27 16.40 -2.94
C TRP A 84 10.12 15.46 -3.30
N GLY A 85 9.38 15.79 -4.38
CA GLY A 85 8.27 14.98 -4.87
C GLY A 85 8.72 13.59 -5.34
N ASP A 86 9.83 13.52 -6.06
CA ASP A 86 10.41 12.25 -6.53
C ASP A 86 10.84 11.38 -5.34
N ALA A 87 11.54 11.97 -4.36
CA ALA A 87 12.00 11.24 -3.20
C ALA A 87 10.84 10.74 -2.31
N LEU A 88 9.78 11.54 -2.16
CA LEU A 88 8.55 11.11 -1.48
C LEU A 88 7.88 9.94 -2.21
N SER A 89 7.78 10.03 -3.54
CA SER A 89 7.19 8.98 -4.37
C SER A 89 8.00 7.68 -4.28
N GLU A 90 9.32 7.78 -4.36
CA GLU A 90 10.22 6.64 -4.23
C GLU A 90 10.13 5.99 -2.85
N ALA A 91 10.05 6.79 -1.78
CA ALA A 91 9.89 6.28 -0.43
C ALA A 91 8.59 5.48 -0.26
N VAL A 92 7.49 5.90 -0.87
CA VAL A 92 6.24 5.11 -0.91
C VAL A 92 6.46 3.79 -1.66
N LEU A 93 7.10 3.83 -2.84
CA LEU A 93 7.36 2.64 -3.65
C LEU A 93 8.35 1.65 -3.01
N MET A 94 9.27 2.11 -2.18
CA MET A 94 10.20 1.28 -1.40
C MET A 94 9.49 0.57 -0.25
N ARG A 95 8.51 1.21 0.38
CA ARG A 95 7.72 0.68 1.50
C ARG A 95 6.52 -0.14 1.06
N SER A 96 6.24 -0.20 -0.23
CA SER A 96 5.08 -0.90 -0.77
C SER A 96 5.42 -2.34 -1.14
N LYS A 97 4.54 -3.27 -0.75
CA LYS A 97 4.52 -4.63 -1.29
C LYS A 97 4.09 -4.59 -2.75
N ARG A 98 4.82 -5.32 -3.61
CA ARG A 98 4.54 -5.42 -5.05
C ARG A 98 3.86 -6.75 -5.35
N LEU A 99 2.71 -6.71 -6.02
CA LEU A 99 1.98 -7.91 -6.46
C LEU A 99 1.49 -7.74 -7.89
N TYR A 100 1.53 -8.80 -8.68
CA TYR A 100 0.86 -8.81 -9.97
C TYR A 100 -0.60 -9.19 -9.81
N CYS A 101 -1.47 -8.55 -10.59
CA CYS A 101 -2.87 -8.93 -10.70
C CYS A 101 -2.96 -10.40 -11.17
N PRO A 102 -3.62 -11.30 -10.41
CA PRO A 102 -3.67 -12.74 -10.68
C PRO A 102 -4.60 -13.10 -11.85
N TYR A 103 -5.31 -12.12 -12.40
CA TYR A 103 -6.19 -12.28 -13.54
C TYR A 103 -5.38 -12.15 -14.83
N LYS A 104 -5.31 -13.25 -15.61
CA LYS A 104 -4.46 -13.39 -16.82
C LYS A 104 -4.76 -12.35 -17.90
N ASP A 105 -5.98 -11.84 -17.93
CA ASP A 105 -6.46 -10.79 -18.82
C ASP A 105 -6.11 -9.36 -18.34
N CYS A 106 -5.51 -9.22 -17.16
CA CYS A 106 -5.08 -7.93 -16.61
C CYS A 106 -3.56 -7.92 -16.34
N SER A 107 -3.09 -8.76 -15.42
CA SER A 107 -1.67 -8.86 -15.03
C SER A 107 -0.96 -7.55 -14.67
N ALA A 108 -1.71 -6.48 -14.35
CA ALA A 108 -1.14 -5.20 -13.93
C ALA A 108 -0.37 -5.33 -12.61
N LEU A 109 0.67 -4.50 -12.44
CA LEU A 109 1.44 -4.41 -11.20
C LEU A 109 0.71 -3.53 -10.18
N LEU A 110 0.57 -4.04 -8.96
CA LEU A 110 -0.07 -3.39 -7.82
C LEU A 110 0.98 -3.05 -6.76
N PHE A 111 0.87 -1.85 -6.21
CA PHE A 111 1.64 -1.38 -5.05
C PHE A 111 0.69 -1.30 -3.86
N ILE A 112 0.97 -2.07 -2.81
CA ILE A 112 0.17 -2.14 -1.59
C ILE A 112 1.03 -1.57 -0.48
N ASP A 113 0.58 -0.49 0.14
CA ASP A 113 1.31 0.15 1.23
C ASP A 113 1.41 -0.83 2.42
N GLU A 114 2.62 -0.98 2.98
CA GLU A 114 2.81 -1.78 4.18
C GLU A 114 2.05 -1.22 5.40
N SER A 115 1.71 0.07 5.40
CA SER A 115 0.86 0.66 6.44
C SER A 115 -0.57 0.12 6.43
N GLU A 116 -1.04 -0.36 5.27
CA GLU A 116 -2.35 -0.96 5.06
C GLU A 116 -2.37 -2.49 5.31
N VAL A 117 -1.28 -3.09 5.80
CA VAL A 117 -1.10 -4.56 5.99
C VAL A 117 -2.10 -5.22 6.94
N LYS A 118 -3.01 -4.45 7.53
CA LYS A 118 -4.20 -5.00 8.20
C LYS A 118 -5.26 -5.53 7.21
N MET A 119 -5.31 -5.00 5.99
CA MET A 119 -6.22 -5.46 4.95
C MET A 119 -5.65 -6.73 4.31
N LYS A 120 -6.49 -7.76 4.16
CA LYS A 120 -6.12 -9.04 3.53
C LYS A 120 -6.44 -9.06 2.03
N ASP A 121 -7.19 -8.09 1.59
CA ASP A 121 -7.68 -7.88 0.25
C ASP A 121 -7.39 -6.47 -0.24
N SER A 122 -7.35 -6.33 -1.56
CA SER A 122 -7.21 -5.04 -2.25
C SER A 122 -7.92 -5.13 -3.60
N GLU A 123 -8.40 -4.01 -4.09
CA GLU A 123 -9.01 -3.91 -5.42
C GLU A 123 -7.93 -3.56 -6.46
N CYS A 124 -7.87 -4.30 -7.56
CA CYS A 124 -6.99 -3.94 -8.67
C CYS A 124 -7.48 -2.66 -9.37
N SER A 125 -6.67 -1.60 -9.36
CA SER A 125 -6.98 -0.32 -10.00
C SER A 125 -7.22 -0.38 -11.51
N HIS A 126 -6.75 -1.44 -12.19
CA HIS A 126 -6.88 -1.60 -13.63
C HIS A 126 -8.12 -2.38 -14.06
N CYS A 127 -8.55 -3.36 -13.27
CA CYS A 127 -9.67 -4.25 -13.65
C CYS A 127 -10.76 -4.37 -12.59
N HIS A 128 -10.66 -3.62 -11.48
CA HIS A 128 -11.64 -3.53 -10.41
C HIS A 128 -12.03 -4.87 -9.76
N ARG A 129 -11.13 -5.86 -9.86
CA ARG A 129 -11.31 -7.18 -9.25
C ARG A 129 -10.48 -7.27 -7.97
N MET A 130 -11.08 -7.89 -6.96
CA MET A 130 -10.45 -8.11 -5.66
C MET A 130 -9.32 -9.14 -5.77
N VAL A 131 -8.22 -8.86 -5.09
CA VAL A 131 -7.03 -9.72 -4.98
C VAL A 131 -6.75 -10.01 -3.51
N CYS A 132 -6.25 -11.21 -3.21
CA CYS A 132 -5.73 -11.50 -1.88
C CYS A 132 -4.30 -10.95 -1.77
N VAL A 133 -4.08 -9.97 -0.91
CA VAL A 133 -2.76 -9.35 -0.73
C VAL A 133 -1.81 -10.25 0.06
N GLU A 134 -2.35 -11.18 0.86
CA GLU A 134 -1.57 -12.10 1.68
C GLU A 134 -0.85 -13.13 0.81
N CYS A 135 -1.59 -13.83 -0.07
CA CYS A 135 -1.02 -14.89 -0.93
C CYS A 135 -0.85 -14.51 -2.42
N GLY A 136 -1.28 -13.32 -2.84
CA GLY A 136 -1.11 -12.84 -4.22
C GLY A 136 -1.99 -13.54 -5.26
N THR A 137 -3.09 -14.17 -4.84
CA THR A 137 -4.02 -14.88 -5.74
C THR A 137 -5.37 -14.15 -5.84
N LYS A 138 -6.30 -14.70 -6.63
CA LYS A 138 -7.67 -14.16 -6.75
C LYS A 138 -8.32 -14.15 -5.36
N TRP A 139 -9.14 -13.14 -5.08
CA TRP A 139 -9.80 -13.05 -3.78
C TRP A 139 -10.68 -14.26 -3.47
N HIS A 140 -10.56 -14.79 -2.25
CA HIS A 140 -11.18 -16.04 -1.79
C HIS A 140 -11.74 -15.90 -0.36
N PRO A 141 -12.77 -15.08 -0.13
CA PRO A 141 -13.24 -14.74 1.23
C PRO A 141 -13.82 -15.92 2.00
N GLU A 142 -14.22 -17.00 1.33
CA GLU A 142 -14.88 -18.15 1.94
C GLU A 142 -13.90 -19.10 2.67
N ILE A 143 -12.60 -19.03 2.36
CA ILE A 143 -11.57 -19.95 2.87
C ILE A 143 -10.26 -19.22 3.17
N THR A 144 -9.42 -19.81 4.03
CA THR A 144 -8.11 -19.22 4.34
C THR A 144 -7.11 -19.42 3.21
N CYS A 145 -6.01 -18.66 3.20
CA CYS A 145 -4.91 -18.82 2.25
C CYS A 145 -4.36 -20.27 2.28
N GLU A 146 -4.24 -20.88 3.46
CA GLU A 146 -3.74 -22.25 3.61
C GLU A 146 -4.71 -23.28 3.04
N GLU A 147 -6.02 -23.08 3.18
CA GLU A 147 -7.03 -23.93 2.56
C GLU A 147 -7.01 -23.76 1.04
N PHE A 148 -6.90 -22.53 0.53
CA PHE A 148 -6.83 -22.24 -0.90
C PHE A 148 -5.61 -22.90 -1.56
N GLN A 149 -4.44 -22.86 -0.93
CA GLN A 149 -3.22 -23.47 -1.49
C GLN A 149 -3.30 -25.00 -1.58
N LYS A 150 -4.14 -25.65 -0.78
CA LYS A 150 -4.37 -27.10 -0.84
C LYS A 150 -5.31 -27.52 -1.97
N LEU A 151 -6.04 -26.59 -2.58
CA LEU A 151 -6.93 -26.88 -3.70
C LEU A 151 -6.14 -27.09 -4.99
N ALA A 152 -6.60 -28.04 -5.81
CA ALA A 152 -6.11 -28.20 -7.17
C ALA A 152 -6.46 -26.97 -8.03
N GLU A 153 -5.69 -26.69 -9.09
CA GLU A 153 -5.89 -25.48 -9.92
C GLU A 153 -7.31 -25.39 -10.49
N ASN A 154 -7.88 -26.52 -10.89
CA ASN A 154 -9.25 -26.62 -11.41
C ASN A 154 -10.35 -26.56 -10.33
N GLU A 155 -9.98 -26.46 -9.05
CA GLU A 155 -10.91 -26.32 -7.91
C GLU A 155 -10.76 -24.93 -7.25
N ARG A 156 -9.94 -24.04 -7.81
CA ARG A 156 -9.70 -22.66 -7.31
C ARG A 156 -10.62 -21.62 -7.96
N GLY A 157 -11.59 -22.04 -8.76
CA GLY A 157 -12.64 -21.16 -9.25
C GLY A 157 -13.53 -20.66 -8.11
N ARG A 158 -14.12 -19.47 -8.25
CA ARG A 158 -15.02 -18.91 -7.24
C ARG A 158 -16.18 -19.86 -6.93
N ASP A 159 -16.80 -20.40 -7.98
CA ASP A 159 -17.93 -21.31 -7.86
C ASP A 159 -17.50 -22.67 -7.25
N ASP A 160 -16.29 -23.14 -7.57
CA ASP A 160 -15.72 -24.37 -7.00
C ASP A 160 -15.46 -24.22 -5.50
N ILE A 161 -14.88 -23.09 -5.09
CA ILE A 161 -14.64 -22.74 -3.68
C ILE A 161 -15.97 -22.62 -2.93
N LEU A 162 -16.95 -21.93 -3.51
CA LEU A 162 -18.27 -21.81 -2.91
C LEU A 162 -18.93 -23.19 -2.74
N LEU A 163 -18.88 -24.03 -3.76
CA LEU A 163 -19.40 -25.40 -3.73
C LEU A 163 -18.70 -26.25 -2.66
N ALA A 164 -17.37 -26.18 -2.57
CA ALA A 164 -16.57 -26.89 -1.58
C ALA A 164 -16.92 -26.45 -0.14
N THR A 165 -17.07 -25.14 0.08
CA THR A 165 -17.48 -24.56 1.37
C THR A 165 -18.89 -25.00 1.76
N MET A 166 -19.83 -24.97 0.81
CA MET A 166 -21.19 -25.48 1.02
C MET A 166 -21.18 -26.97 1.36
N ALA A 167 -20.40 -27.77 0.61
CA ALA A 167 -20.26 -29.20 0.84
C ALA A 167 -19.71 -29.51 2.24
N LYS A 168 -18.69 -28.76 2.71
CA LYS A 168 -18.15 -28.88 4.08
C LYS A 168 -19.22 -28.58 5.12
N LYS A 169 -19.97 -27.47 4.97
CA LYS A 169 -21.05 -27.07 5.88
C LYS A 169 -22.20 -28.08 5.93
N LYS A 170 -22.58 -28.64 4.78
CA LYS A 170 -23.66 -29.63 4.65
C LYS A 170 -23.21 -31.09 4.85
N LYS A 171 -21.92 -31.31 5.12
CA LYS A 171 -21.29 -32.65 5.23
C LYS A 171 -21.52 -33.52 4.00
N TRP A 172 -21.59 -32.90 2.82
CA TRP A 172 -21.63 -33.63 1.56
C TRP A 172 -20.28 -34.32 1.31
N LYS A 173 -20.32 -35.49 0.69
CA LYS A 173 -19.11 -36.26 0.38
C LYS A 173 -18.92 -36.35 -1.12
N ARG A 174 -17.69 -36.48 -1.60
CA ARG A 174 -17.44 -36.77 -3.01
C ARG A 174 -17.64 -38.26 -3.29
N CYS A 175 -18.33 -38.59 -4.38
CA CYS A 175 -18.43 -39.97 -4.85
C CYS A 175 -17.04 -40.46 -5.33
N TYR A 176 -16.61 -41.64 -4.90
CA TYR A 176 -15.32 -42.20 -5.31
C TYR A 176 -15.21 -42.42 -6.82
N SER A 177 -16.34 -42.74 -7.50
CA SER A 177 -16.35 -43.07 -8.93
C SER A 177 -16.48 -41.86 -9.85
N CYS A 178 -17.39 -40.91 -9.59
CA CYS A 178 -17.62 -39.77 -10.48
C CYS A 178 -17.10 -38.43 -9.92
N LYS A 179 -16.59 -38.41 -8.68
CA LYS A 179 -16.06 -37.22 -7.97
C LYS A 179 -17.06 -36.07 -7.71
N LEU A 180 -18.32 -36.19 -8.10
CA LEU A 180 -19.36 -35.22 -7.75
C LEU A 180 -19.71 -35.29 -6.26
N TYR A 181 -20.07 -34.14 -5.69
CA TYR A 181 -20.62 -34.06 -4.33
C TYR A 181 -21.99 -34.76 -4.27
N ILE A 182 -22.17 -35.57 -3.23
CA ILE A 182 -23.40 -36.29 -2.93
C ILE A 182 -23.86 -35.93 -1.51
N GLU A 183 -25.16 -35.65 -1.41
CA GLU A 183 -25.85 -35.38 -0.15
C GLU A 183 -26.44 -36.67 0.41
N LYS A 184 -26.30 -36.87 1.73
CA LYS A 184 -27.00 -37.94 2.43
C LYS A 184 -28.43 -37.46 2.73
N SER A 185 -29.43 -38.09 2.12
CA SER A 185 -30.83 -37.74 2.35
C SER A 185 -31.34 -38.22 3.72
N GLN A 186 -31.11 -39.48 4.09
CA GLN A 186 -31.63 -40.07 5.35
C GLN A 186 -30.78 -41.25 5.86
N GLY A 187 -30.80 -41.48 7.18
CA GLY A 187 -30.65 -42.76 7.90
C GLY A 187 -29.45 -43.68 7.61
N CYS A 188 -29.25 -44.13 6.37
CA CYS A 188 -28.32 -45.18 5.99
C CYS A 188 -26.89 -44.66 5.73
N LEU A 189 -25.86 -45.47 6.03
CA LEU A 189 -24.46 -45.18 5.66
C LEU A 189 -24.14 -45.60 4.22
N TYR A 190 -24.91 -46.51 3.65
CA TYR A 190 -24.81 -46.90 2.25
C TYR A 190 -25.46 -45.83 1.36
N MET A 191 -24.67 -45.17 0.53
CA MET A 191 -25.14 -44.13 -0.40
C MET A 191 -24.92 -44.57 -1.85
N LYS A 192 -25.93 -44.39 -2.70
CA LYS A 192 -25.84 -44.64 -4.15
C LYS A 192 -25.74 -43.32 -4.91
N CYS A 193 -24.72 -43.18 -5.74
CA CYS A 193 -24.58 -42.02 -6.62
C CYS A 193 -25.60 -42.08 -7.76
N ARG A 194 -26.22 -40.94 -8.10
CA ARG A 194 -27.21 -40.81 -9.18
C ARG A 194 -26.60 -40.50 -10.56
N SER A 195 -25.31 -40.17 -10.62
CA SER A 195 -24.66 -39.77 -11.87
C SER A 195 -24.46 -40.98 -12.80
N LEU A 196 -25.06 -40.90 -13.98
CA LEU A 196 -24.73 -41.77 -15.12
C LEU A 196 -23.36 -41.31 -15.63
N LYS A 197 -22.35 -42.19 -15.66
CA LYS A 197 -21.00 -41.84 -16.14
C LYS A 197 -21.10 -41.23 -17.54
N VAL A 198 -20.79 -39.95 -17.71
CA VAL A 198 -20.49 -39.40 -19.04
C VAL A 198 -19.11 -39.94 -19.40
N LYS A 199 -19.06 -40.93 -20.30
CA LYS A 199 -17.78 -41.42 -20.84
C LYS A 199 -17.09 -40.24 -21.53
N PRO A 200 -15.81 -39.96 -21.27
CA PRO A 200 -15.09 -38.95 -22.03
C PRO A 200 -15.09 -39.38 -23.51
N LYS A 201 -15.54 -38.50 -24.41
CA LYS A 201 -15.36 -38.71 -25.85
C LYS A 201 -13.86 -38.82 -26.09
N ALA A 202 -13.43 -39.92 -26.71
CA ALA A 202 -12.11 -39.99 -27.32
C ALA A 202 -12.00 -38.84 -28.33
N LYS A 203 -10.91 -38.07 -28.27
CA LYS A 203 -10.53 -37.18 -29.36
C LYS A 203 -9.90 -38.08 -30.42
N ASP A 204 -10.56 -38.20 -31.56
CA ASP A 204 -9.96 -38.66 -32.81
C ASP A 204 -8.98 -37.61 -33.34
#